data_AF-A0A0F4YX73-F1
#
_entry.id   AF-A0A0F4YX73-F1
#
_cell.length_a   1.000
_cell.length_b   1.000
_cell.length_c   1.000
_cell.angle_alpha   90.00
_cell.angle_beta   90.00
_cell.angle_gamma   90.00
#
_symmetry.space_group_name_H-M   'P 1'
#
loop_
_entity.id
_entity.type
_entity.pdbx_description
1 polymer ?
#
loop_
_entity_poly.entity_id
_entity_poly.type
_entity_poly.pdbx_seq_one_letter_code
_entity_poly.pdbx_strand_id
1 'polypeptide(L)'
;MKFFERIEHALEQRNRYDWATSLRDFESHFVSAKRKRAQGDWIRKQNAERRKEFSLLQREIYLKEEVAAYEKQSQIESLTEDKAKTLEKWKKELETFDEQLWLHKRAIYTAELNKPKGPWIRTWEASINDAVLYGEKAKLLCKANGGCFNGGDHYYDSST
;
A
#
# COMPACT_ATOMS: atom_id res chain seq x y z
N MET A 1 -8.78 -14.13 20.48
CA MET A 1 -9.06 -14.31 21.93
C MET A 1 -8.54 -13.06 22.61
N LYS A 2 -9.36 -12.35 23.41
CA LYS A 2 -8.97 -11.01 23.92
C LYS A 2 -7.77 -11.02 24.89
N PHE A 3 -7.40 -12.18 25.42
CA PHE A 3 -6.28 -12.33 26.36
C PHE A 3 -4.91 -12.15 25.67
N PHE A 4 -4.67 -12.91 24.59
CA PHE A 4 -3.42 -12.81 23.82
C PHE A 4 -3.22 -11.40 23.25
N GLU A 5 -4.28 -10.79 22.74
CA GLU A 5 -4.26 -9.42 22.22
C GLU A 5 -3.85 -8.38 23.29
N ARG A 6 -4.28 -8.55 24.55
CA ARG A 6 -3.90 -7.65 25.65
C ARG A 6 -2.43 -7.79 26.04
N ILE A 7 -1.93 -9.03 26.09
CA ILE A 7 -0.51 -9.29 26.40
C ILE A 7 0.36 -8.77 25.26
N GLU A 8 -0.02 -9.03 24.02
CA GLU A 8 0.63 -8.51 22.83
C GLU A 8 0.74 -6.99 22.88
N HIS A 9 -0.37 -6.29 23.15
CA HIS A 9 -0.37 -4.83 23.25
C HIS A 9 0.55 -4.31 24.38
N ALA A 10 0.56 -4.99 25.53
CA ALA A 10 1.47 -4.64 26.62
C ALA A 10 2.95 -4.89 26.28
N LEU A 11 3.25 -5.89 25.46
CA LEU A 11 4.60 -6.17 24.96
C LEU A 11 5.04 -5.13 23.94
N GLU A 12 4.16 -4.74 23.01
CA GLU A 12 4.41 -3.68 22.04
C GLU A 12 4.67 -2.32 22.72
N GLN A 13 3.88 -1.95 23.73
CA GLN A 13 4.10 -0.73 24.53
C GLN A 13 5.46 -0.72 25.23
N ARG A 14 6.05 -1.89 25.49
CA ARG A 14 7.37 -2.04 26.12
C ARG A 14 8.49 -2.26 25.11
N ASN A 15 8.22 -2.06 23.81
CA ASN A 15 9.15 -2.29 22.70
C ASN A 15 9.67 -3.74 22.62
N ARG A 16 8.90 -4.73 23.10
CA ARG A 16 9.24 -6.16 23.06
C ARG A 16 8.56 -6.86 21.88
N TYR A 17 8.88 -6.41 20.68
CA TYR A 17 8.25 -6.87 19.43
C TYR A 17 8.53 -8.36 19.13
N ASP A 18 9.70 -8.88 19.50
CA ASP A 18 10.05 -10.29 19.31
C ASP A 18 9.12 -11.22 20.11
N TRP A 19 8.77 -10.78 21.33
CA TRP A 19 7.89 -11.51 22.23
C TRP A 19 6.44 -11.41 21.76
N ALA A 20 6.02 -10.25 21.27
CA ALA A 20 4.72 -10.08 20.62
C ALA A 20 4.59 -11.01 19.41
N THR A 21 5.64 -11.16 18.62
CA THR A 21 5.68 -12.05 17.44
C THR A 21 5.61 -13.52 17.84
N SER A 22 6.42 -13.93 18.81
CA SER A 22 6.38 -15.29 19.35
C SER A 22 5.00 -15.66 19.92
N LEU A 23 4.31 -14.71 20.54
CA LEU A 23 2.96 -14.90 21.06
C LEU A 23 1.92 -15.09 19.94
N ARG A 24 2.06 -14.35 18.84
CA ARG A 24 1.20 -14.50 17.64
C ARG A 24 1.39 -15.87 17.00
N ASP A 25 2.64 -16.31 16.87
CA ASP A 25 2.98 -17.63 16.32
C ASP A 25 2.42 -18.75 17.20
N PHE A 26 2.53 -18.59 18.52
CA PHE A 26 1.89 -19.52 19.46
C PHE A 26 0.37 -19.55 19.32
N GLU A 27 -0.31 -18.38 19.27
CA GLU A 27 -1.77 -18.33 19.05
C GLU A 27 -2.17 -19.01 17.73
N SER A 28 -1.32 -18.92 16.70
CA SER A 28 -1.57 -19.48 15.37
C SER A 28 -1.84 -20.99 15.38
N HIS A 29 -1.26 -21.73 16.33
CA HIS A 29 -1.47 -23.17 16.50
C HIS A 29 -2.89 -23.53 16.97
N PHE A 30 -3.59 -22.59 17.61
CA PHE A 30 -4.97 -22.79 18.12
C PHE A 30 -6.04 -22.30 17.15
N VAL A 31 -5.66 -21.79 15.98
CA VAL A 31 -6.59 -21.27 14.99
C VAL A 31 -7.06 -22.38 14.04
N SER A 32 -8.38 -22.52 13.89
CA SER A 32 -8.94 -23.50 12.95
C SER A 32 -8.54 -23.23 11.49
N ALA A 33 -8.42 -24.29 10.70
CA ALA A 33 -8.04 -24.20 9.28
C ALA A 33 -8.97 -23.26 8.48
N LYS A 34 -10.27 -23.24 8.78
CA LYS A 34 -11.24 -22.31 8.16
C LYS A 34 -10.90 -20.85 8.44
N ARG A 35 -10.55 -20.51 9.69
CA ARG A 35 -10.16 -19.15 10.09
C ARG A 35 -8.80 -18.77 9.51
N LYS A 36 -7.87 -19.72 9.39
CA LYS A 36 -6.57 -19.50 8.74
C LYS A 36 -6.75 -19.13 7.27
N ARG A 37 -7.58 -19.88 6.52
CA ARG A 37 -7.90 -19.56 5.11
C ARG A 37 -8.56 -18.19 4.97
N ALA A 38 -9.59 -17.91 5.79
CA ALA A 38 -10.27 -16.61 5.75
C ALA A 38 -9.33 -15.43 5.99
N GLN A 39 -8.39 -15.54 6.93
CA GLN A 39 -7.36 -14.52 7.16
C GLN A 39 -6.41 -14.39 5.96
N GLY A 40 -5.92 -15.51 5.42
CA GLY A 40 -5.04 -15.50 4.25
C GLY A 40 -5.69 -14.93 2.98
N ASP A 41 -6.96 -15.24 2.74
CA ASP A 41 -7.71 -14.73 1.59
C ASP A 41 -7.95 -13.22 1.73
N TRP A 42 -8.29 -12.76 2.94
CA TRP A 42 -8.41 -11.33 3.23
C TRP A 42 -7.09 -10.59 3.04
N ILE A 43 -5.97 -11.11 3.54
CA ILE A 43 -4.64 -10.51 3.37
C ILE A 43 -4.27 -10.42 1.88
N ARG A 44 -4.49 -11.49 1.13
CA ARG A 44 -4.24 -11.50 -0.32
C ARG A 44 -5.07 -10.46 -1.06
N LYS A 45 -6.35 -10.36 -0.72
CA LYS A 45 -7.25 -9.34 -1.29
C LYS A 45 -6.77 -7.93 -0.96
N GLN A 46 -6.41 -7.65 0.30
CA GLN A 46 -5.91 -6.33 0.68
C GLN A 46 -4.62 -5.96 -0.04
N ASN A 47 -3.68 -6.90 -0.16
CA ASN A 47 -2.44 -6.66 -0.91
C ASN A 47 -2.72 -6.41 -2.41
N ALA A 48 -3.70 -7.10 -3.00
CA ALA A 48 -4.11 -6.86 -4.38
C ALA A 48 -4.75 -5.49 -4.56
N GLU A 49 -5.64 -5.08 -3.65
CA GLU A 49 -6.25 -3.74 -3.68
C GLU A 49 -5.18 -2.64 -3.51
N ARG A 50 -4.23 -2.78 -2.56
CA ARG A 50 -3.14 -1.80 -2.40
C ARG A 50 -2.27 -1.65 -3.65
N ARG A 51 -1.97 -2.76 -4.35
CA ARG A 51 -1.24 -2.72 -5.63
C ARG A 51 -2.07 -2.02 -6.71
N LYS A 52 -3.38 -2.29 -6.74
CA LYS A 52 -4.30 -1.66 -7.67
C LYS A 52 -4.38 -0.15 -7.43
N GLU A 53 -4.47 0.29 -6.18
CA GLU A 53 -4.44 1.71 -5.80
C GLU A 53 -3.20 2.38 -6.37
N PHE A 54 -2.03 1.80 -6.12
CA PHE A 54 -0.77 2.32 -6.60
C PHE A 54 -0.72 2.38 -8.13
N SER A 55 -1.18 1.33 -8.82
CA SER A 55 -1.24 1.31 -10.28
C SER A 55 -2.20 2.36 -10.86
N LEU A 56 -3.32 2.62 -10.19
CA LEU A 56 -4.24 3.68 -10.58
C LEU A 56 -3.57 5.05 -10.42
N LEU A 57 -2.99 5.34 -9.25
CA LEU A 57 -2.31 6.62 -9.03
C LEU A 57 -1.16 6.85 -10.03
N GLN A 58 -0.38 5.82 -10.34
CA GLN A 58 0.66 5.91 -11.38
C GLN A 58 0.07 6.21 -12.76
N ARG A 59 -1.04 5.55 -13.12
CA ARG A 59 -1.73 5.79 -14.39
C ARG A 59 -2.27 7.22 -14.47
N GLU A 60 -2.83 7.73 -13.38
CA GLU A 60 -3.33 9.11 -13.29
C GLU A 60 -2.21 10.13 -13.53
N ILE A 61 -1.07 9.96 -12.84
CA ILE A 61 0.09 10.84 -12.99
C ILE A 61 0.59 10.81 -14.43
N TYR A 62 0.78 9.61 -14.98
CA TYR A 62 1.21 9.43 -16.36
C TYR A 62 0.27 10.13 -17.35
N LEU A 63 -1.05 9.95 -17.20
CA LEU A 63 -2.02 10.58 -18.08
C LEU A 63 -2.00 12.11 -17.95
N LYS A 64 -1.87 12.66 -16.74
CA LYS A 64 -1.77 14.11 -16.52
C LYS A 64 -0.52 14.70 -17.17
N GLU A 65 0.62 14.02 -17.04
CA GLU A 65 1.88 14.44 -17.65
C GLU A 65 1.81 14.40 -19.18
N GLU A 66 1.29 13.31 -19.75
CA GLU A 66 1.14 13.15 -21.19
C GLU A 66 0.12 14.13 -21.79
N VAL A 67 -1.04 14.32 -21.15
CA VAL A 67 -2.04 15.31 -21.60
C VAL A 67 -1.42 16.71 -21.60
N ALA A 68 -0.71 17.09 -20.54
CA ALA A 68 -0.03 18.38 -20.47
C ALA A 68 1.07 18.53 -21.53
N ALA A 69 1.82 17.46 -21.84
CA ALA A 69 2.83 17.47 -22.89
C ALA A 69 2.21 17.67 -24.28
N TYR A 70 1.13 16.96 -24.58
CA TYR A 70 0.41 17.07 -25.85
C TYR A 70 -0.31 18.41 -26.01
N GLU A 71 -0.83 18.98 -24.93
CA GLU A 71 -1.42 20.33 -24.92
C GLU A 71 -0.37 21.43 -25.14
N LYS A 72 0.85 21.27 -24.62
CA LYS A 72 1.96 22.16 -24.94
C LYS A 72 2.40 22.01 -26.40
N GLN A 73 2.47 20.77 -26.90
CA GLN A 73 2.81 20.52 -28.30
C GLN A 73 1.78 21.15 -29.25
N SER A 74 0.48 21.05 -28.94
CA SER A 74 -0.58 21.62 -29.79
C SER A 74 -0.57 23.14 -29.89
N GLN A 75 0.04 23.83 -28.92
CA GLN A 75 0.24 25.29 -28.96
C GLN A 75 1.37 25.71 -29.90
N ILE A 76 2.33 24.82 -30.16
CA ILE A 76 3.50 25.09 -31.00
C ILE A 76 3.26 24.58 -32.43
N GLU A 77 2.69 23.39 -32.56
CA GLU A 77 2.45 22.72 -33.83
C GLU A 77 1.10 21.98 -33.83
N SER A 78 0.42 21.95 -34.98
CA SER A 78 -0.80 21.16 -35.15
C SER A 78 -0.53 19.68 -34.89
N LEU A 79 -1.28 19.08 -33.97
CA LEU A 79 -1.20 17.64 -33.71
C LEU A 79 -1.64 16.84 -34.93
N THR A 80 -1.02 15.68 -35.14
CA THR A 80 -1.53 14.69 -36.10
C THR A 80 -2.88 14.14 -35.63
N GLU A 81 -3.70 13.67 -36.56
CA GLU A 81 -5.04 13.14 -36.25
C GLU A 81 -5.01 12.01 -35.21
N ASP A 82 -4.01 11.13 -35.29
CA ASP A 82 -3.82 10.03 -34.33
C ASP A 82 -3.46 10.54 -32.92
N LYS A 83 -2.64 11.59 -32.83
CA LYS A 83 -2.29 12.22 -31.56
C LYS A 83 -3.49 12.95 -30.96
N ALA A 84 -4.31 13.60 -31.77
CA ALA A 84 -5.52 14.27 -31.33
C ALA A 84 -6.56 13.26 -30.78
N LYS A 85 -6.77 12.14 -31.48
CA LYS A 85 -7.64 11.04 -30.99
C LYS A 85 -7.15 10.43 -29.68
N THR A 86 -5.83 10.24 -29.56
CA THR A 86 -5.21 9.70 -28.35
C THR A 86 -5.38 10.66 -27.17
N LEU A 87 -5.16 11.96 -27.39
CA LEU A 87 -5.38 13.01 -26.40
C LEU A 87 -6.82 13.05 -25.90
N GLU A 88 -7.80 12.97 -26.80
CA GLU A 88 -9.22 12.94 -26.43
C GLU A 88 -9.57 11.70 -25.60
N LYS A 89 -9.02 10.54 -25.97
CA LYS A 89 -9.19 9.30 -25.20
C LYS A 89 -8.61 9.41 -23.80
N TRP A 90 -7.42 9.98 -23.65
CA TRP A 90 -6.78 10.17 -22.34
C TRP A 90 -7.50 11.19 -21.46
N LYS A 91 -8.05 12.26 -22.05
CA LYS A 91 -8.90 13.21 -21.33
C LYS A 91 -10.17 12.54 -20.80
N LYS A 92 -10.85 11.76 -21.65
CA LYS A 92 -12.01 10.95 -21.23
C LYS A 92 -11.66 9.93 -20.14
N GLU A 93 -10.48 9.31 -20.24
CA GLU A 93 -9.99 8.39 -19.19
C GLU A 93 -9.80 9.12 -17.86
N LEU A 94 -9.20 10.32 -17.86
CA LEU A 94 -9.03 11.17 -16.68
C LEU A 94 -10.37 11.62 -16.06
N GLU A 95 -11.39 11.91 -16.86
CA GLU A 95 -12.73 12.27 -16.36
C GLU A 95 -13.37 11.12 -15.57
N THR A 96 -13.11 9.87 -15.97
CA THR A 96 -13.61 8.68 -15.25
C THR A 96 -12.75 8.27 -14.05
N PHE A 97 -11.60 8.92 -13.84
CA PHE A 97 -10.62 8.49 -12.86
C PHE A 97 -11.12 8.65 -11.42
N ASP A 98 -11.82 9.76 -11.14
CA ASP A 98 -12.40 10.02 -9.82
C ASP A 98 -13.43 8.95 -9.43
N GLU A 99 -14.26 8.52 -10.39
CA GLU A 99 -15.22 7.43 -10.18
C GLU A 99 -14.51 6.11 -9.90
N GLN A 100 -13.49 5.76 -10.70
CA GLN A 100 -12.70 4.55 -10.50
C GLN A 100 -12.00 4.54 -9.14
N LEU A 101 -11.42 5.67 -8.74
CA LEU A 101 -10.77 5.83 -7.44
C LEU A 101 -11.78 5.72 -6.30
N TRP A 102 -12.96 6.32 -6.44
CA TRP A 102 -14.03 6.22 -5.46
C TRP A 102 -14.53 4.78 -5.29
N LEU A 103 -14.79 4.06 -6.39
CA LEU A 103 -15.19 2.65 -6.38
C LEU A 103 -14.13 1.79 -5.69
N HIS A 104 -12.85 2.06 -5.95
CA HIS A 104 -11.75 1.36 -5.34
C HIS A 104 -11.65 1.64 -3.83
N LYS A 105 -11.73 2.91 -3.40
CA LYS A 105 -11.78 3.28 -1.97
C LYS A 105 -12.96 2.62 -1.25
N ARG A 106 -14.12 2.56 -1.89
CA ARG A 106 -15.29 1.86 -1.35
C ARG A 106 -15.05 0.36 -1.21
N ALA A 107 -14.35 -0.27 -2.15
CA ALA A 107 -13.98 -1.68 -2.08
C ALA A 107 -13.01 -1.96 -0.91
N ILE A 108 -12.00 -1.10 -0.71
CA ILE A 108 -11.08 -1.17 0.44
C ILE A 108 -11.86 -1.03 1.74
N TYR A 109 -12.69 0.01 1.86
CA TYR A 109 -13.51 0.25 3.05
C TYR A 109 -14.40 -0.95 3.38
N THR A 110 -15.06 -1.52 2.37
CA THR A 110 -15.90 -2.71 2.55
C THR A 110 -15.08 -3.93 2.98
N ALA A 111 -13.85 -4.07 2.46
CA ALA A 111 -12.95 -5.13 2.88
C ALA A 111 -12.48 -4.95 4.33
N GLU A 112 -12.22 -3.72 4.76
CA GLU A 112 -11.87 -3.40 6.16
C GLU A 112 -13.01 -3.69 7.14
N LEU A 113 -14.25 -3.34 6.79
CA LEU A 113 -15.41 -3.68 7.61
C LEU A 113 -15.57 -5.19 7.83
N ASN A 114 -15.20 -5.98 6.82
CA ASN A 114 -15.27 -7.45 6.86
C ASN A 114 -13.97 -8.12 7.31
N LYS A 115 -13.10 -7.37 7.99
CA LYS A 115 -11.80 -7.85 8.45
C LYS A 115 -11.94 -9.01 9.43
N PRO A 116 -11.38 -10.20 9.12
CA PRO A 116 -11.35 -11.30 10.06
C PRO A 116 -10.41 -10.95 11.22
N LYS A 117 -10.72 -11.43 12.42
CA LYS A 117 -9.82 -11.33 13.56
C LYS A 117 -8.89 -12.53 13.61
N GLY A 118 -7.63 -12.30 13.94
CA GLY A 118 -6.68 -13.37 14.24
C GLY A 118 -5.21 -12.95 14.16
N PRO A 119 -4.30 -13.86 14.54
CA PRO A 119 -2.88 -13.56 14.67
C PRO A 119 -2.24 -13.12 13.36
N TRP A 120 -2.58 -13.75 12.22
CA TRP A 120 -2.01 -13.37 10.91
C TRP A 120 -2.42 -11.96 10.47
N ILE A 121 -3.62 -11.54 10.83
CA ILE A 121 -4.10 -10.19 10.52
C ILE A 121 -3.34 -9.15 11.34
N ARG A 122 -3.09 -9.43 12.62
CA ARG A 122 -2.30 -8.54 13.48
C ARG A 122 -0.84 -8.49 13.06
N THR A 123 -0.25 -9.63 12.66
CA THR A 123 1.09 -9.65 12.05
C THR A 123 1.14 -8.79 10.78
N TRP A 124 0.13 -8.90 9.91
CA TRP A 124 0.05 -8.08 8.71
C TRP A 124 -0.10 -6.59 9.04
N GLU A 125 -0.95 -6.21 10.00
CA GLU A 125 -1.07 -4.82 10.47
C GLU A 125 0.25 -4.27 11.00
N ALA A 126 0.93 -5.04 11.87
CA ALA A 126 2.23 -4.67 12.42
C ALA A 126 3.26 -4.46 11.29
N SER A 127 3.31 -5.36 10.30
CA SER A 127 4.24 -5.24 9.16
C SER A 127 3.99 -3.99 8.32
N ILE A 128 2.73 -3.55 8.18
CA ILE A 128 2.39 -2.32 7.45
C ILE A 128 2.75 -1.09 8.25
N ASN A 129 2.43 -1.08 9.55
CA ASN A 129 2.77 0.03 10.43
C ASN A 129 4.28 0.23 10.52
N ASP A 130 5.05 -0.86 10.61
CA ASP A 130 6.51 -0.81 10.55
C ASP A 130 6.98 -0.25 9.22
N ALA A 131 6.44 -0.72 8.09
CA ALA A 131 6.81 -0.18 6.77
C ALA A 131 6.51 1.33 6.64
N VAL A 132 5.41 1.81 7.23
CA VAL A 132 5.07 3.24 7.29
C VAL A 132 6.09 3.99 8.15
N LEU A 133 6.39 3.50 9.36
CA LEU A 133 7.35 4.11 10.29
C LEU A 133 8.77 4.16 9.70
N TYR A 134 9.23 3.07 9.07
CA TYR A 134 10.52 3.04 8.38
C TYR A 134 10.53 3.95 7.17
N GLY A 135 9.44 4.01 6.40
CA GLY A 135 9.29 4.97 5.30
C GLY A 135 9.34 6.43 5.77
N GLU A 136 8.73 6.75 6.90
CA GLU A 136 8.78 8.09 7.51
C GLU A 136 10.17 8.43 8.05
N LYS A 137 10.82 7.50 8.75
CA LYS A 137 12.22 7.67 9.18
C LYS A 137 13.16 7.86 7.99
N ALA A 138 12.99 7.07 6.94
CA ALA A 138 13.77 7.21 5.71
C ALA A 138 13.53 8.57 5.03
N LYS A 139 12.28 9.05 4.99
CA LYS A 139 11.94 10.40 4.50
C LYS A 139 12.55 11.50 5.36
N LEU A 140 12.56 11.36 6.68
CA LEU A 140 13.18 12.31 7.61
C LEU A 140 14.71 12.35 7.42
N LEU A 141 15.35 11.19 7.30
CA LEU A 141 16.79 11.08 7.03
C LEU A 141 17.15 11.66 5.66
N CYS A 142 16.34 11.39 4.63
CA CYS A 142 16.48 12.00 3.31
C CYS A 142 16.37 13.54 3.36
N LYS A 143 15.41 14.08 4.12
CA LYS A 143 15.30 15.54 4.33
C LYS A 143 16.48 16.10 5.11
N ALA A 144 16.94 15.41 6.15
CA ALA A 144 18.10 15.81 6.95
C ALA A 144 19.41 15.83 6.14
N ASN A 145 19.53 14.93 5.15
CA ASN A 145 20.70 14.82 4.29
C ASN A 145 20.63 15.68 3.02
N GLY A 146 19.66 16.59 2.91
CA GLY A 146 19.55 17.51 1.76
C GLY A 146 18.99 16.89 0.47
N GLY A 147 18.41 15.69 0.55
CA GLY A 147 17.83 14.98 -0.59
C GLY A 147 17.84 13.46 -0.40
N CYS A 148 16.96 12.75 -1.12
CA CYS A 148 16.94 11.29 -1.10
C CYS A 148 18.04 10.80 -2.03
N PHE A 149 19.01 10.06 -1.49
CA PHE A 149 20.03 9.39 -2.30
C PHE A 149 19.35 8.34 -3.19
N ASN A 150 19.31 8.58 -4.50
CA ASN A 150 18.96 7.57 -5.50
C ASN A 150 20.18 6.67 -5.69
N GLY A 151 20.31 5.64 -4.85
CA GLY A 151 21.32 4.60 -4.99
C GLY A 151 20.81 3.33 -4.35
N GLY A 152 20.58 2.31 -5.18
CA GLY A 152 20.22 0.97 -4.71
C GLY A 152 21.31 0.34 -3.85
N ASP A 153 20.92 -0.76 -3.22
CA ASP A 153 21.79 -1.75 -2.57
C ASP A 153 22.48 -1.29 -1.29
N HIS A 154 21.83 -1.47 -0.14
CA HIS A 154 22.40 -1.58 1.21
C HIS A 154 21.21 -1.81 2.18
N TYR A 155 21.05 -2.86 2.99
CA TYR A 155 21.91 -3.93 3.46
C TYR A 155 21.01 -5.09 3.97
N TYR A 156 21.32 -6.31 3.58
CA TYR A 156 21.26 -7.46 4.49
C TYR A 156 22.54 -7.37 5.34
N ASP A 157 22.43 -7.17 6.65
CA ASP A 157 23.37 -7.83 7.58
C ASP A 157 22.74 -7.93 8.98
N SER A 158 22.12 -9.07 9.24
CA SER A 158 21.78 -9.51 10.58
C SER A 158 22.96 -10.30 11.13
N SER A 159 23.96 -9.60 11.65
CA SER A 159 25.01 -10.22 12.46
C SER A 159 25.62 -9.22 13.45
N THR A 160 25.04 -9.14 14.64
CA THR A 160 25.74 -9.10 15.95
C THR A 160 24.76 -9.19 17.11
#